data_AF-D1BVS1-F1
#
_entry.id   AF-D1BVS1-F1
#
_cell.length_a   1.000
_cell.length_b   1.000
_cell.length_c   1.000
_cell.angle_alpha   90.00
_cell.angle_beta   90.00
_cell.angle_gamma   90.00
#
_symmetry.space_group_name_H-M   'P 1'
#
loop_
_entity.id
_entity.type
_entity.pdbx_description
1 polymer ?
#
loop_
_entity_poly.entity_id
_entity_poly.type
_entity_poly.pdbx_seq_one_letter_code
_entity_poly.pdbx_strand_id
1 'polypeptide(L)'
;MSRLGGPPPARRSLIALLALGVVLAGVASRLWAPEAVAGPAGDALYASLVVLLVALVAPRLPAWAAAAVGWAVSAGVEVLQLTSIPADVVARFSPARWVLGTTFVATDLAWYATGAALGGLLVAATRAAWGELQVRHTHSPHSRHRRRLVPLLVAAPLAIVLAAGGAAAWVVRDEARTLRASLPAARTVLTESAGRVADEATRSRLGAALADADALLTETPLLERRPGDAVRARRQVADDAAAVASSRLDRALADADAARTALEPVTVRGDEIVAATQGLGAPDDVRTALVDALEAASAAVANLAGLSEPSGSTADRAPEVEAVAADLTSSAGTVADATVALMTAQDAVTCPFPDQVWFPEAGRLADEDLTAIPWQPALRVRADLLPGLVELNAAFRDRFGQDLRLNSAYRSFDQQLAVYNPADPNPLAAPPGCSNHGLGTAVDIDGISAPGNAQYAWLDANAGRFGWVNPEWARPTGRLPEPWHWQHESTPTTY
;
A
#
# COMPACT_ATOMS: atom_id res chain seq x y z
N MET A 1 -72.51 -44.48 -42.30
CA MET A 1 -71.42 -43.71 -42.95
C MET A 1 -71.77 -42.24 -42.88
N SER A 2 -71.25 -41.53 -41.88
CA SER A 2 -71.56 -40.12 -41.61
C SER A 2 -70.24 -39.36 -41.60
N ARG A 3 -70.01 -38.51 -42.61
CA ARG A 3 -68.76 -37.76 -42.78
C ARG A 3 -68.52 -36.86 -41.56
N LEU A 4 -67.51 -37.18 -40.77
CA LEU A 4 -66.98 -36.34 -39.70
C LEU A 4 -66.37 -35.07 -40.31
N GLY A 5 -67.14 -33.99 -40.38
CA GLY A 5 -66.66 -32.66 -40.75
C GLY A 5 -65.48 -32.27 -39.86
N GLY A 6 -64.37 -31.89 -40.48
CA GLY A 6 -63.23 -31.30 -39.77
C GLY A 6 -63.61 -29.97 -39.11
N PRO A 7 -62.76 -29.42 -38.24
CA PRO A 7 -62.97 -28.06 -37.73
C PRO A 7 -63.13 -27.09 -38.90
N PRO A 8 -63.95 -26.02 -38.76
CA PRO A 8 -64.16 -25.07 -39.84
C PRO A 8 -62.81 -24.45 -40.29
N PRO A 9 -62.61 -24.20 -41.59
CA PRO A 9 -61.33 -23.77 -42.17
C PRO A 9 -60.73 -22.52 -41.47
N ALA A 10 -61.59 -21.60 -41.02
CA ALA A 10 -61.19 -20.39 -40.31
C ALA A 10 -60.46 -20.65 -38.96
N ARG A 11 -60.77 -21.74 -38.26
CA ARG A 11 -60.11 -22.12 -36.99
C ARG A 11 -58.67 -22.56 -37.22
N ARG A 12 -58.41 -23.26 -38.32
CA ARG A 12 -57.06 -23.71 -38.69
C ARG A 12 -56.20 -22.51 -39.13
N SER A 13 -56.78 -21.57 -39.88
CA SER A 13 -56.09 -20.35 -40.28
C SER A 13 -55.63 -19.50 -39.09
N LEU A 14 -56.46 -19.36 -38.04
CA LEU A 14 -56.09 -18.60 -36.85
C LEU A 14 -54.95 -19.26 -36.05
N ILE A 15 -55.00 -20.59 -35.85
CA ILE A 15 -53.91 -21.31 -35.17
C ILE A 15 -52.62 -21.26 -36.00
N ALA A 16 -52.71 -21.35 -37.32
CA ALA A 16 -51.56 -21.21 -38.22
C ALA A 16 -50.94 -19.80 -38.17
N LEU A 17 -51.77 -18.75 -38.10
CA LEU A 17 -51.29 -17.38 -37.91
C LEU A 17 -50.63 -17.17 -36.54
N LEU A 18 -51.18 -17.78 -35.48
CA LEU A 18 -50.54 -17.77 -34.17
C LEU A 18 -49.20 -18.51 -34.19
N ALA A 19 -49.12 -19.66 -34.86
CA ALA A 19 -47.87 -20.40 -35.01
C ALA A 19 -46.81 -19.57 -35.76
N LEU A 20 -47.20 -18.89 -36.84
CA LEU A 20 -46.32 -17.96 -37.55
C LEU A 20 -45.88 -16.80 -36.65
N GLY A 21 -46.80 -16.24 -35.86
CA GLY A 21 -46.49 -15.19 -34.88
C GLY A 21 -45.48 -15.64 -33.82
N VAL A 22 -45.59 -16.87 -33.32
CA VAL A 22 -44.64 -17.46 -32.37
C VAL A 22 -43.27 -17.68 -33.02
N VAL A 23 -43.22 -18.13 -34.27
CA VAL A 23 -41.95 -18.25 -35.04
C VAL A 23 -41.28 -16.89 -35.19
N LEU A 24 -42.03 -15.86 -35.62
CA LEU A 24 -41.51 -14.51 -35.78
C LEU A 24 -41.05 -13.94 -34.43
N ALA A 25 -41.77 -14.19 -33.35
CA ALA A 25 -41.38 -13.78 -32.00
C ALA A 25 -40.12 -14.50 -31.52
N GLY A 26 -39.95 -15.79 -31.83
CA GLY A 26 -38.74 -16.55 -31.52
C GLY A 26 -37.52 -16.10 -32.32
N VAL A 27 -37.71 -15.76 -33.60
CA VAL A 27 -36.65 -15.17 -34.42
C VAL A 27 -36.29 -13.77 -33.90
N ALA A 28 -37.29 -12.94 -33.57
CA ALA A 28 -37.07 -11.62 -33.02
C ALA A 28 -36.39 -11.66 -31.64
N SER A 29 -36.75 -12.60 -30.76
CA SER A 29 -36.08 -12.76 -29.46
C SER A 29 -34.61 -13.11 -29.65
N ARG A 30 -34.27 -13.99 -30.60
CA ARG A 30 -32.87 -14.34 -30.91
C ARG A 30 -32.08 -13.21 -31.55
N LEU A 31 -32.73 -12.32 -32.30
CA LEU A 31 -32.06 -11.22 -33.01
C LEU A 31 -31.91 -9.94 -32.15
N TRP A 32 -32.77 -9.74 -31.14
CA TRP A 32 -32.89 -8.46 -30.43
C TRP A 32 -32.84 -8.57 -28.90
N ALA A 33 -33.04 -9.76 -28.32
CA ALA A 33 -33.00 -9.95 -26.87
C ALA A 33 -31.62 -10.47 -26.40
N PRO A 34 -31.17 -10.10 -25.19
CA PRO A 34 -29.96 -10.67 -24.58
C PRO A 34 -30.05 -12.20 -24.46
N GLU A 35 -28.93 -12.92 -24.55
CA GLU A 35 -28.91 -14.38 -24.54
C GLU A 35 -29.57 -15.00 -23.28
N ALA A 36 -29.35 -14.40 -22.11
CA ALA A 36 -29.97 -14.80 -20.84
C ALA A 36 -31.51 -14.76 -20.86
N VAL A 37 -32.10 -13.99 -21.78
CA VAL A 37 -33.54 -13.92 -22.00
C VAL A 37 -33.94 -14.70 -23.25
N ALA A 38 -33.13 -14.64 -24.32
CA ALA A 38 -33.40 -15.27 -25.60
C ALA A 38 -33.36 -16.81 -25.52
N GLY A 39 -32.56 -17.39 -24.63
CA GLY A 39 -32.58 -18.83 -24.32
C GLY A 39 -33.92 -19.26 -23.71
N PRO A 40 -34.21 -18.89 -22.44
CA PRO A 40 -35.48 -19.20 -21.77
C PRO A 40 -36.74 -18.83 -22.56
N ALA A 41 -36.76 -17.64 -23.17
CA ALA A 41 -37.89 -17.20 -24.00
C ALA A 41 -37.97 -18.01 -25.29
N GLY A 42 -36.83 -18.37 -25.89
CA GLY A 42 -36.76 -19.27 -27.03
C GLY A 42 -37.35 -20.64 -26.72
N ASP A 43 -37.02 -21.22 -25.56
CA ASP A 43 -37.54 -22.52 -25.13
C ASP A 43 -39.04 -22.49 -24.87
N ALA A 44 -39.52 -21.48 -24.17
CA ALA A 44 -40.96 -21.29 -23.95
C ALA A 44 -41.73 -21.06 -25.26
N LEU A 45 -41.16 -20.30 -26.21
CA LEU A 45 -41.76 -20.08 -27.53
C LEU A 45 -41.71 -21.34 -28.40
N TYR A 46 -40.64 -22.13 -28.33
CA TYR A 46 -40.53 -23.41 -29.02
C TYR A 46 -41.59 -24.40 -28.55
N ALA A 47 -41.74 -24.60 -27.22
CA ALA A 47 -42.79 -25.46 -26.69
C ALA A 47 -44.20 -24.94 -27.04
N SER A 48 -44.42 -23.61 -27.00
CA SER A 48 -45.68 -23.00 -27.45
C SER A 48 -45.99 -23.32 -28.92
N LEU A 49 -44.97 -23.24 -29.79
CA LEU A 49 -45.08 -23.58 -31.21
C LEU A 49 -45.45 -25.04 -31.41
N VAL A 50 -44.78 -25.97 -30.71
CA VAL A 50 -45.08 -27.40 -30.78
C VAL A 50 -46.54 -27.67 -30.40
N VAL A 51 -47.06 -27.03 -29.33
CA VAL A 51 -48.47 -27.16 -28.94
C VAL A 51 -49.42 -26.68 -30.05
N LEU A 52 -49.11 -25.56 -30.72
CA LEU A 52 -49.92 -25.05 -31.83
C LEU A 52 -49.87 -25.99 -33.05
N LEU A 53 -48.72 -26.59 -33.36
CA LEU A 53 -48.58 -27.59 -34.42
C LEU A 53 -49.38 -28.86 -34.11
N VAL A 54 -49.34 -29.36 -32.88
CA VAL A 54 -50.18 -30.49 -32.43
C VAL A 54 -51.67 -30.15 -32.61
N ALA A 55 -52.08 -28.93 -32.28
CA ALA A 55 -53.46 -28.48 -32.46
C ALA A 55 -53.88 -28.34 -33.94
N LEU A 56 -52.93 -28.12 -34.87
CA LEU A 56 -53.17 -28.11 -36.32
C LEU A 56 -53.33 -29.53 -36.88
N VAL A 57 -52.44 -30.44 -36.49
CA VAL A 57 -52.41 -31.84 -36.97
C VAL A 57 -53.54 -32.67 -36.36
N ALA A 58 -53.77 -32.54 -35.06
CA ALA A 58 -54.75 -33.30 -34.29
C ALA A 58 -55.81 -32.37 -33.65
N PRO A 59 -56.68 -31.73 -34.46
CA PRO A 59 -57.58 -30.67 -34.00
C PRO A 59 -58.69 -31.10 -33.03
N ARG A 60 -58.87 -32.42 -32.88
CA ARG A 60 -59.84 -33.05 -31.98
C ARG A 60 -59.31 -33.21 -30.56
N LEU A 61 -57.99 -33.09 -30.33
CA LEU A 61 -57.42 -33.18 -28.99
C LEU A 61 -57.86 -32.00 -28.13
N PRO A 62 -58.24 -32.18 -26.84
CA PRO A 62 -58.51 -31.07 -25.93
C PRO A 62 -57.23 -30.24 -25.69
N ALA A 63 -57.39 -28.97 -25.31
CA ALA A 63 -56.26 -28.02 -25.23
C ALA A 63 -55.18 -28.46 -24.23
N TRP A 64 -55.60 -29.02 -23.08
CA TRP A 64 -54.67 -29.57 -22.08
C TRP A 64 -53.88 -30.77 -22.62
N ALA A 65 -54.51 -31.62 -23.45
CA ALA A 65 -53.82 -32.77 -24.04
C ALA A 65 -52.83 -32.31 -25.13
N ALA A 66 -53.17 -31.28 -25.90
CA ALA A 66 -52.23 -30.66 -26.84
C ALA A 66 -51.03 -30.03 -26.10
N ALA A 67 -51.27 -29.40 -24.94
CA ALA A 67 -50.21 -28.88 -24.07
C ALA A 67 -49.31 -30.01 -23.53
N ALA A 68 -49.90 -31.08 -23.00
CA ALA A 68 -49.17 -32.23 -22.47
C ALA A 68 -48.31 -32.91 -23.56
N VAL A 69 -48.85 -33.11 -24.76
CA VAL A 69 -48.11 -33.66 -25.89
C VAL A 69 -46.99 -32.72 -26.34
N GLY A 70 -47.25 -31.40 -26.42
CA GLY A 70 -46.22 -30.44 -26.81
C GLY A 70 -45.07 -30.33 -25.81
N TRP A 71 -45.36 -30.40 -24.51
CA TRP A 71 -44.35 -30.52 -23.47
C TRP A 71 -43.55 -31.81 -23.59
N ALA A 72 -44.22 -32.96 -23.71
CA ALA A 72 -43.56 -34.27 -23.81
C ALA A 72 -42.65 -34.37 -25.04
N VAL A 73 -43.06 -33.81 -26.18
CA VAL A 73 -42.23 -33.74 -27.39
C VAL A 73 -41.00 -32.84 -27.16
N SER A 74 -41.18 -31.66 -26.56
CA SER A 74 -40.07 -30.72 -26.32
C SER A 74 -39.07 -31.30 -25.30
N ALA A 75 -39.57 -31.85 -24.19
CA ALA A 75 -38.75 -32.54 -23.20
C ALA A 75 -38.06 -33.79 -23.77
N GLY A 76 -38.73 -34.52 -24.68
CA GLY A 76 -38.15 -35.67 -25.36
C GLY A 76 -36.99 -35.28 -26.29
N VAL A 77 -37.12 -34.16 -27.01
CA VAL A 77 -36.01 -33.59 -27.80
C VAL A 77 -34.84 -33.19 -26.91
N GLU A 78 -35.12 -32.60 -25.75
CA GLU A 78 -34.10 -32.20 -24.78
C GLU A 78 -33.36 -33.40 -24.18
N VAL A 79 -34.10 -34.42 -23.74
CA VAL A 79 -33.51 -35.68 -23.23
C VAL A 79 -32.71 -36.41 -24.32
N LEU A 80 -33.10 -36.31 -25.59
CA LEU A 80 -32.36 -36.92 -26.70
C LEU A 80 -30.94 -36.35 -26.82
N GLN A 81 -30.68 -35.14 -26.31
CA GLN A 81 -29.35 -34.52 -26.31
C GLN A 81 -28.38 -35.16 -25.28
N LEU A 82 -28.88 -36.04 -24.40
CA LEU A 82 -28.03 -36.94 -23.61
C LEU A 82 -27.44 -38.08 -24.46
N THR A 83 -27.84 -38.20 -25.73
CA THR A 83 -27.31 -39.18 -26.69
C THR A 83 -26.47 -38.47 -27.77
N SER A 84 -25.68 -39.22 -28.55
CA SER A 84 -24.91 -38.66 -29.66
C SER A 84 -25.76 -38.32 -30.90
N ILE A 85 -27.03 -38.74 -30.93
CA ILE A 85 -27.87 -38.70 -32.13
C ILE A 85 -28.09 -37.26 -32.64
N PRO A 86 -28.45 -36.26 -31.80
CA PRO A 86 -28.61 -34.88 -32.27
C PRO A 86 -27.31 -34.30 -32.84
N ALA A 87 -26.17 -34.58 -32.18
CA ALA A 87 -24.86 -34.12 -32.65
C ALA A 87 -24.50 -34.70 -34.02
N ASP A 88 -24.75 -35.99 -34.24
CA ASP A 88 -24.51 -36.67 -35.52
C ASP A 88 -25.39 -36.11 -36.66
N VAL A 89 -26.64 -35.74 -36.35
CA VAL A 89 -27.57 -35.13 -37.31
C VAL A 89 -27.15 -33.69 -37.64
N VAL A 90 -26.78 -32.90 -36.63
CA VAL A 90 -26.32 -31.50 -36.82
C VAL A 90 -25.01 -31.45 -37.61
N ALA A 91 -24.12 -32.44 -37.44
CA ALA A 91 -22.89 -32.55 -38.22
C ALA A 91 -23.15 -32.77 -39.73
N ARG A 92 -24.23 -33.48 -40.08
CA ARG A 92 -24.62 -33.74 -41.49
C ARG A 92 -25.53 -32.65 -42.06
N PHE A 93 -26.31 -31.98 -41.22
CA PHE A 93 -27.21 -30.90 -41.61
C PHE A 93 -27.27 -29.85 -40.51
N SER A 94 -26.38 -28.84 -40.60
CA SER A 94 -26.24 -27.80 -39.58
C SER A 94 -27.53 -27.07 -39.18
N PRO A 95 -28.52 -26.85 -40.06
CA PRO A 95 -29.78 -26.23 -39.65
C PRO A 95 -30.62 -27.07 -38.68
N ALA A 96 -30.36 -28.38 -38.52
CA ALA A 96 -31.08 -29.23 -37.57
C ALA A 96 -30.97 -28.75 -36.11
N ARG A 97 -29.91 -27.98 -35.76
CA ARG A 97 -29.69 -27.44 -34.42
C ARG A 97 -30.84 -26.57 -33.91
N TRP A 98 -31.60 -25.95 -34.81
CA TRP A 98 -32.73 -25.09 -34.47
C TRP A 98 -33.97 -25.88 -34.01
N VAL A 99 -34.01 -27.18 -34.29
CA VAL A 99 -35.12 -28.07 -33.90
C VAL A 99 -34.68 -29.06 -32.83
N LEU A 100 -33.45 -29.56 -32.90
CA LEU A 100 -32.95 -30.62 -32.02
C LEU A 100 -32.15 -30.12 -30.82
N GLY A 101 -31.73 -28.85 -30.81
CA GLY A 101 -30.81 -28.31 -29.80
C GLY A 101 -29.39 -28.88 -29.91
N THR A 102 -28.52 -28.52 -28.96
CA THR A 102 -27.10 -28.89 -28.97
C THR A 102 -26.56 -29.43 -27.66
N THR A 103 -27.18 -29.09 -26.53
CA THR A 103 -26.65 -29.38 -25.19
C THR A 103 -27.78 -29.45 -24.18
N PHE A 104 -27.81 -30.52 -23.38
CA PHE A 104 -28.84 -30.69 -22.36
C PHE A 104 -28.70 -29.68 -21.22
N VAL A 105 -29.79 -28.98 -20.90
CA VAL A 105 -29.90 -28.03 -19.78
C VAL A 105 -31.18 -28.32 -18.99
N ALA A 106 -31.02 -28.81 -17.75
CA ALA A 106 -32.15 -29.26 -16.93
C ALA A 106 -33.21 -28.17 -16.64
N THR A 107 -32.81 -26.89 -16.61
CA THR A 107 -33.73 -25.77 -16.40
C THR A 107 -34.69 -25.55 -17.57
N ASP A 108 -34.35 -26.03 -18.77
CA ASP A 108 -35.15 -25.81 -19.97
C ASP A 108 -36.45 -26.61 -19.92
N LEU A 109 -36.49 -27.71 -19.17
CA LEU A 109 -37.71 -28.48 -18.88
C LEU A 109 -38.81 -27.62 -18.22
N ALA A 110 -38.42 -26.66 -17.35
CA ALA A 110 -39.35 -25.74 -16.71
C ALA A 110 -39.87 -24.68 -17.70
N TRP A 111 -39.01 -24.21 -18.61
CA TRP A 111 -39.38 -23.28 -19.67
C TRP A 111 -40.28 -23.94 -20.72
N TYR A 112 -40.03 -25.20 -21.07
CA TYR A 112 -40.93 -25.99 -21.91
C TYR A 112 -42.28 -26.21 -21.25
N ALA A 113 -42.35 -26.44 -19.93
CA ALA A 113 -43.62 -26.57 -19.22
C ALA A 113 -44.42 -25.26 -19.26
N THR A 114 -43.74 -24.13 -19.06
CA THR A 114 -44.33 -22.78 -19.13
C THR A 114 -44.82 -22.47 -20.56
N GLY A 115 -44.00 -22.74 -21.57
CA GLY A 115 -44.37 -22.60 -22.97
C GLY A 115 -45.55 -23.47 -23.37
N ALA A 116 -45.57 -24.73 -22.93
CA ALA A 116 -46.66 -25.65 -23.22
C ALA A 116 -47.99 -25.18 -22.58
N ALA A 117 -47.94 -24.65 -21.35
CA ALA A 117 -49.10 -24.05 -20.69
C ALA A 117 -49.63 -22.82 -21.47
N LEU A 118 -48.74 -21.91 -21.89
CA LEU A 118 -49.10 -20.74 -22.69
C LEU A 118 -49.70 -21.13 -24.05
N GLY A 119 -49.07 -22.08 -24.76
CA GLY A 119 -49.61 -22.64 -25.99
C GLY A 119 -50.98 -23.28 -25.79
N GLY A 120 -51.16 -24.02 -24.69
CA GLY A 120 -52.44 -24.61 -24.29
C GLY A 120 -53.53 -23.56 -24.06
N LEU A 121 -53.18 -22.46 -23.38
CA LEU A 121 -54.08 -21.32 -23.16
C LEU A 121 -54.47 -20.64 -24.48
N LEU A 122 -53.52 -20.45 -25.41
CA LEU A 122 -53.83 -19.92 -26.75
C LEU A 122 -54.79 -20.85 -27.52
N VAL A 123 -54.56 -22.16 -27.46
CA VAL A 123 -55.45 -23.16 -28.08
C VAL A 123 -56.82 -23.18 -27.40
N ALA A 124 -56.91 -23.01 -26.08
CA ALA A 124 -58.18 -22.92 -25.35
C ALA A 124 -58.94 -21.63 -25.69
N ALA A 125 -58.25 -20.49 -25.71
CA ALA A 125 -58.82 -19.18 -26.01
C ALA A 125 -59.37 -19.12 -27.45
N THR A 126 -58.64 -19.66 -28.43
CA THR A 126 -59.13 -19.74 -29.82
C THR A 126 -60.38 -20.60 -29.96
N ARG A 127 -60.54 -21.64 -29.12
CA ARG A 127 -61.73 -22.49 -29.10
C ARG A 127 -62.90 -21.85 -28.39
N ALA A 128 -62.66 -21.22 -27.23
CA ALA A 128 -63.69 -20.52 -26.46
C ALA A 128 -64.28 -19.35 -27.24
N ALA A 129 -63.43 -18.56 -27.91
CA ALA A 129 -63.84 -17.46 -28.78
C ALA A 129 -64.76 -17.93 -29.93
N TRP A 130 -64.59 -19.16 -30.42
CA TRP A 130 -65.41 -19.72 -31.50
C TRP A 130 -66.66 -20.47 -31.00
N GLY A 131 -66.62 -21.06 -29.81
CA GLY A 131 -67.78 -21.65 -29.14
C GLY A 131 -68.87 -20.60 -28.89
N GLU A 132 -68.49 -19.39 -28.50
CA GLU A 132 -69.40 -18.24 -28.39
C GLU A 132 -69.97 -17.79 -29.76
N LEU A 133 -69.20 -17.97 -30.85
CA LEU A 133 -69.60 -17.60 -32.22
C LEU A 133 -70.68 -18.53 -32.79
N GLN A 134 -70.68 -19.82 -32.45
CA GLN A 134 -71.73 -20.76 -32.90
C GLN A 134 -73.03 -20.64 -32.11
N VAL A 135 -72.98 -20.16 -30.87
CA VAL A 135 -74.17 -19.99 -30.02
C VAL A 135 -74.95 -18.70 -30.33
N ARG A 136 -74.39 -17.78 -31.13
CA ARG A 136 -75.04 -16.50 -31.49
C ARG A 136 -75.33 -16.37 -32.98
N HIS A 137 -76.26 -17.19 -33.47
CA HIS A 137 -77.08 -16.87 -34.64
C HIS A 137 -78.38 -16.14 -34.22
N THR A 138 -78.28 -15.08 -33.42
CA THR A 138 -79.34 -14.07 -33.29
C THR A 138 -78.71 -12.68 -33.07
N HIS A 139 -78.84 -11.83 -34.09
CA HIS A 139 -78.79 -10.36 -34.12
C HIS A 139 -78.04 -9.60 -33.00
N SER A 140 -76.90 -8.95 -33.32
CA SER A 140 -76.68 -7.49 -33.16
C SER A 140 -75.23 -7.04 -33.49
N PRO A 141 -75.00 -5.76 -33.88
CA PRO A 141 -73.75 -5.29 -34.48
C PRO A 141 -72.78 -4.71 -33.43
N HIS A 142 -71.85 -5.53 -32.92
CA HIS A 142 -70.68 -5.02 -32.18
C HIS A 142 -69.38 -5.68 -32.67
N SER A 143 -69.08 -5.53 -33.97
CA SER A 143 -67.88 -6.07 -34.61
C SER A 143 -66.63 -5.18 -34.48
N ARG A 144 -66.70 -4.02 -33.81
CA ARG A 144 -65.56 -3.08 -33.73
C ARG A 144 -64.66 -3.24 -32.51
N HIS A 145 -65.13 -3.79 -31.38
CA HIS A 145 -64.31 -3.91 -30.16
C HIS A 145 -63.42 -5.17 -30.12
N ARG A 146 -63.80 -6.24 -30.82
CA ARG A 146 -63.16 -7.57 -30.70
C ARG A 146 -61.91 -7.78 -31.59
N ARG A 147 -61.59 -6.88 -32.52
CA ARG A 147 -60.31 -6.92 -33.30
C ARG A 147 -59.08 -6.41 -32.51
N ARG A 148 -59.29 -5.80 -31.33
CA ARG A 148 -58.20 -5.23 -30.51
C ARG A 148 -57.61 -6.16 -29.45
N LEU A 149 -58.27 -7.28 -29.13
CA LEU A 149 -57.82 -8.21 -28.07
C LEU A 149 -56.66 -9.13 -28.49
N VAL A 150 -56.58 -9.49 -29.78
CA VAL A 150 -55.51 -10.36 -30.32
C VAL A 150 -54.14 -9.67 -30.31
N PRO A 151 -53.97 -8.41 -30.77
CA PRO A 151 -52.68 -7.72 -30.64
C PRO A 151 -52.30 -7.47 -29.17
N LEU A 152 -53.25 -7.26 -28.26
CA LEU A 152 -52.98 -7.08 -26.82
C LEU A 152 -52.42 -8.35 -26.15
N LEU A 153 -52.90 -9.54 -26.52
CA LEU A 153 -52.46 -10.81 -25.92
C LEU A 153 -51.06 -11.27 -26.40
N VAL A 154 -50.61 -10.79 -27.56
CA VAL A 154 -49.24 -11.03 -28.08
C VAL A 154 -48.28 -9.91 -27.70
N ALA A 155 -48.73 -8.65 -27.72
CA ALA A 155 -47.90 -7.50 -27.40
C ALA A 155 -47.59 -7.39 -25.90
N ALA A 156 -48.49 -7.79 -25.00
CA ALA A 156 -48.26 -7.71 -23.55
C ALA A 156 -47.09 -8.58 -23.05
N PRO A 157 -47.00 -9.90 -23.35
CA PRO A 157 -45.87 -10.71 -22.92
C PRO A 157 -44.56 -10.29 -23.62
N LEU A 158 -44.61 -9.91 -24.90
CA LEU A 158 -43.44 -9.39 -25.62
C LEU A 158 -42.94 -8.07 -25.02
N ALA A 159 -43.86 -7.16 -24.66
CA ALA A 159 -43.52 -5.90 -24.00
C ALA A 159 -42.95 -6.10 -22.59
N ILE A 160 -43.45 -7.08 -21.83
CA ILE A 160 -42.91 -7.42 -20.50
C ILE A 160 -41.48 -7.97 -20.62
N VAL A 161 -41.21 -8.86 -21.58
CA VAL A 161 -39.88 -9.42 -21.83
C VAL A 161 -38.89 -8.36 -22.32
N LEU A 162 -39.32 -7.47 -23.23
CA LEU A 162 -38.50 -6.35 -23.72
C LEU A 162 -38.25 -5.31 -22.62
N ALA A 163 -39.25 -5.00 -21.79
CA ALA A 163 -39.10 -4.06 -20.67
C ALA A 163 -38.18 -4.62 -19.58
N ALA A 164 -38.29 -5.90 -19.24
CA ALA A 164 -37.41 -6.56 -18.28
C ALA A 164 -35.94 -6.63 -18.76
N GLY A 165 -35.72 -6.98 -20.04
CA GLY A 165 -34.38 -6.96 -20.64
C GLY A 165 -33.77 -5.56 -20.73
N GLY A 166 -34.59 -4.55 -21.05
CA GLY A 166 -34.18 -3.14 -21.05
C GLY A 166 -33.78 -2.62 -19.67
N ALA A 167 -34.54 -2.97 -18.62
CA ALA A 167 -34.23 -2.60 -17.24
C ALA A 167 -32.92 -3.23 -16.74
N ALA A 168 -32.69 -4.51 -17.02
CA ALA A 168 -31.45 -5.19 -16.64
C ALA A 168 -30.21 -4.60 -17.35
N ALA A 169 -30.32 -4.34 -18.66
CA ALA A 169 -29.24 -3.71 -19.43
C ALA A 169 -28.96 -2.27 -18.96
N TRP A 170 -29.99 -1.55 -18.51
CA TRP A 170 -29.82 -0.22 -17.92
C TRP A 170 -29.06 -0.27 -16.59
N VAL A 171 -29.44 -1.17 -15.68
CA VAL A 171 -28.76 -1.37 -14.38
C VAL A 171 -27.27 -1.69 -14.59
N VAL A 172 -26.95 -2.67 -15.44
CA VAL A 172 -25.56 -3.07 -15.71
C VAL A 172 -24.73 -1.92 -16.31
N ARG A 173 -25.32 -1.11 -17.20
CA ARG A 173 -24.65 0.07 -17.76
C ARG A 173 -24.42 1.14 -16.70
N ASP A 174 -25.37 1.35 -15.81
CA ASP A 174 -25.27 2.33 -14.73
C ASP A 174 -24.18 1.96 -13.72
N GLU A 175 -24.16 0.70 -13.29
CA GLU A 175 -23.12 0.16 -12.41
C GLU A 175 -21.73 0.26 -13.06
N ALA A 176 -21.61 -0.06 -14.36
CA ALA A 176 -20.35 0.04 -15.09
C ALA A 176 -19.86 1.49 -15.24
N ARG A 177 -20.76 2.48 -15.40
CA ARG A 177 -20.38 3.90 -15.38
C ARG A 177 -19.86 4.32 -14.01
N THR A 178 -20.52 3.88 -12.95
CA THR A 178 -20.13 4.17 -11.56
C THR A 178 -18.78 3.55 -11.22
N LEU A 179 -18.53 2.29 -11.63
CA LEU A 179 -17.22 1.64 -11.48
C LEU A 179 -16.14 2.44 -12.22
N ARG A 180 -16.33 2.76 -13.50
CA ARG A 180 -15.36 3.54 -14.29
C ARG A 180 -14.99 4.87 -13.64
N ALA A 181 -15.97 5.57 -13.08
CA ALA A 181 -15.74 6.85 -12.39
C ALA A 181 -14.90 6.71 -11.11
N SER A 182 -14.91 5.53 -10.47
CA SER A 182 -14.17 5.29 -9.23
C SER A 182 -12.70 4.85 -9.43
N LEU A 183 -12.36 4.25 -10.57
CA LEU A 183 -11.02 3.68 -10.81
C LEU A 183 -9.87 4.71 -10.78
N PRO A 184 -10.01 5.95 -11.29
CA PRO A 184 -8.91 6.92 -11.28
C PRO A 184 -8.36 7.21 -9.87
N ALA A 185 -9.23 7.37 -8.88
CA ALA A 185 -8.82 7.63 -7.50
C ALA A 185 -8.00 6.46 -6.91
N ALA A 186 -8.42 5.22 -7.15
CA ALA A 186 -7.70 4.03 -6.72
C ALA A 186 -6.34 3.87 -7.44
N ARG A 187 -6.23 4.27 -8.72
CA ARG A 187 -4.95 4.30 -9.44
C ARG A 187 -3.99 5.34 -8.87
N THR A 188 -4.49 6.50 -8.44
CA THR A 188 -3.68 7.49 -7.72
C THR A 188 -3.13 6.90 -6.43
N VAL A 189 -3.97 6.25 -5.61
CA VAL A 189 -3.53 5.54 -4.40
C VAL A 189 -2.42 4.52 -4.71
N LEU A 190 -2.59 3.72 -5.77
CA LEU A 190 -1.56 2.75 -6.20
C LEU A 190 -0.28 3.42 -6.74
N THR A 191 -0.35 4.61 -7.31
CA THR A 191 0.85 5.28 -7.84
C THR A 191 1.64 5.94 -6.72
N GLU A 192 0.95 6.68 -5.84
CA GLU A 192 1.57 7.49 -4.78
C GLU A 192 2.14 6.65 -3.64
N SER A 193 1.63 5.43 -3.44
CA SER A 193 2.09 4.54 -2.36
C SER A 193 3.34 3.71 -2.73
N ALA A 194 3.95 3.93 -3.90
CA ALA A 194 5.07 3.12 -4.38
C ALA A 194 6.29 3.23 -3.47
N GLY A 195 6.70 2.10 -2.87
CA GLY A 195 7.81 2.05 -1.91
C GLY A 195 7.51 2.73 -0.57
N ARG A 196 6.24 3.07 -0.29
CA ARG A 196 5.82 3.80 0.92
C ARG A 196 4.81 3.04 1.78
N VAL A 197 4.63 1.74 1.55
CA VAL A 197 3.72 0.90 2.35
C VAL A 197 4.49 -0.04 3.27
N ALA A 198 3.88 -0.41 4.38
CA ALA A 198 4.43 -1.42 5.28
C ALA A 198 4.35 -2.84 4.70
N ASP A 199 3.32 -3.13 3.87
CA ASP A 199 3.10 -4.42 3.22
C ASP A 199 2.83 -4.25 1.72
N GLU A 200 3.80 -4.59 0.88
CA GLU A 200 3.70 -4.52 -0.58
C GLU A 200 2.62 -5.47 -1.16
N ALA A 201 2.19 -6.48 -0.40
CA ALA A 201 1.09 -7.34 -0.82
C ALA A 201 -0.25 -6.58 -0.87
N THR A 202 -0.44 -5.51 -0.08
CA THR A 202 -1.63 -4.64 -0.18
C THR A 202 -1.71 -3.96 -1.54
N ARG A 203 -0.59 -3.40 -2.03
CA ARG A 203 -0.49 -2.78 -3.36
C ARG A 203 -0.69 -3.78 -4.47
N SER A 204 -0.12 -4.98 -4.33
CA SER A 204 -0.29 -6.07 -5.30
C SER A 204 -1.76 -6.47 -5.43
N ARG A 205 -2.50 -6.56 -4.32
CA ARG A 205 -3.95 -6.82 -4.33
C ARG A 205 -4.75 -5.71 -5.01
N LEU A 206 -4.45 -4.44 -4.70
CA LEU A 206 -5.09 -3.31 -5.37
C LEU A 206 -4.82 -3.31 -6.88
N GLY A 207 -3.59 -3.61 -7.29
CA GLY A 207 -3.21 -3.76 -8.70
C GLY A 207 -4.01 -4.85 -9.41
N ALA A 208 -4.18 -6.01 -8.77
CA ALA A 208 -5.00 -7.10 -9.29
C ALA A 208 -6.49 -6.71 -9.38
N ALA A 209 -7.05 -6.10 -8.33
CA ALA A 209 -8.45 -5.66 -8.33
C ALA A 209 -8.74 -4.59 -9.41
N LEU A 210 -7.79 -3.69 -9.68
CA LEU A 210 -7.87 -2.73 -10.78
C LEU A 210 -7.84 -3.42 -12.14
N ALA A 211 -6.97 -4.42 -12.32
CA ALA A 211 -6.91 -5.21 -13.56
C ALA A 211 -8.21 -6.00 -13.79
N ASP A 212 -8.76 -6.64 -12.76
CA ASP A 212 -10.03 -7.34 -12.82
C ASP A 212 -11.20 -6.40 -13.15
N ALA A 213 -11.20 -5.20 -12.56
CA ALA A 213 -12.20 -4.18 -12.86
C ALA A 213 -12.09 -3.67 -14.31
N ASP A 214 -10.87 -3.48 -14.82
CA ASP A 214 -10.66 -3.10 -16.22
C ASP A 214 -11.13 -4.21 -17.17
N ALA A 215 -10.75 -5.47 -16.93
CA ALA A 215 -11.19 -6.62 -17.71
C ALA A 215 -12.73 -6.76 -17.73
N LEU A 216 -13.40 -6.57 -16.58
CA LEU A 216 -14.86 -6.53 -16.52
C LEU A 216 -15.46 -5.42 -17.40
N LEU A 217 -14.77 -4.28 -17.53
CA LEU A 217 -15.25 -3.11 -18.26
C LEU A 217 -14.94 -3.13 -19.76
N THR A 218 -13.86 -3.79 -20.19
CA THR A 218 -13.36 -3.80 -21.57
C THR A 218 -13.52 -5.15 -22.25
N GLU A 219 -13.26 -6.26 -21.54
CA GLU A 219 -13.21 -7.60 -22.10
C GLU A 219 -14.53 -8.35 -21.96
N THR A 220 -15.29 -8.11 -20.88
CA THR A 220 -16.62 -8.72 -20.70
C THR A 220 -17.69 -7.92 -21.47
N PRO A 221 -18.34 -8.49 -22.50
CA PRO A 221 -19.43 -7.83 -23.22
C PRO A 221 -20.55 -7.39 -22.26
N LEU A 222 -21.19 -6.25 -22.53
CA LEU A 222 -22.26 -5.72 -21.65
C LEU A 222 -23.41 -6.71 -21.42
N LEU A 223 -23.64 -7.63 -22.35
CA LEU A 223 -24.71 -8.64 -22.30
C LEU A 223 -24.34 -9.86 -21.43
N GLU A 224 -23.05 -10.07 -21.13
CA GLU A 224 -22.54 -11.18 -20.31
C GLU A 224 -22.35 -10.76 -18.83
N ARG A 225 -22.36 -9.46 -18.55
CA ARG A 225 -22.26 -8.92 -17.18
C ARG A 225 -23.55 -9.17 -16.41
N ARG A 226 -23.42 -9.64 -15.17
CA ARG A 226 -24.54 -9.81 -14.25
C ARG A 226 -24.74 -8.54 -13.42
N PRO A 227 -25.99 -8.17 -13.09
CA PRO A 227 -26.25 -7.12 -12.11
C PRO A 227 -25.46 -7.38 -10.81
N GLY A 228 -24.78 -6.35 -10.32
CA GLY A 228 -23.94 -6.40 -9.12
C GLY A 228 -22.48 -6.78 -9.36
N ASP A 229 -22.07 -7.24 -10.55
CA ASP A 229 -20.65 -7.54 -10.84
C ASP A 229 -19.78 -6.29 -10.68
N ALA A 230 -20.20 -5.18 -11.30
CA ALA A 230 -19.49 -3.90 -11.21
C ALA A 230 -19.58 -3.29 -9.80
N VAL A 231 -20.65 -3.57 -9.05
CA VAL A 231 -20.77 -3.16 -7.64
C VAL A 231 -19.75 -3.90 -6.77
N ARG A 232 -19.60 -5.22 -6.94
CA ARG A 232 -18.61 -6.03 -6.21
C ARG A 232 -17.18 -5.62 -6.58
N ALA A 233 -16.89 -5.44 -7.86
CA ALA A 233 -15.58 -4.95 -8.31
C ALA A 233 -15.25 -3.57 -7.71
N ARG A 234 -16.22 -2.63 -7.72
CA ARG A 234 -16.05 -1.30 -7.11
C ARG A 234 -15.74 -1.39 -5.62
N ARG A 235 -16.47 -2.25 -4.90
CA ARG A 235 -16.26 -2.46 -3.47
C ARG A 235 -14.88 -3.05 -3.20
N GLN A 236 -14.47 -4.07 -3.95
CA GLN A 236 -13.14 -4.67 -3.82
C GLN A 236 -12.03 -3.64 -4.03
N VAL A 237 -12.11 -2.85 -5.11
CA VAL A 237 -11.14 -1.78 -5.39
C VAL A 237 -11.11 -0.74 -4.26
N ALA A 238 -12.26 -0.36 -3.70
CA ALA A 238 -12.32 0.58 -2.59
C ALA A 238 -11.73 0.00 -1.29
N ASP A 239 -12.04 -1.25 -0.97
CA ASP A 239 -11.54 -1.94 0.22
C ASP A 239 -10.01 -2.14 0.12
N ASP A 240 -9.49 -2.53 -1.04
CA ASP A 240 -8.05 -2.67 -1.28
C ASP A 240 -7.33 -1.31 -1.28
N ALA A 241 -7.94 -0.25 -1.81
CA ALA A 241 -7.38 1.10 -1.75
C ALA A 241 -7.30 1.62 -0.30
N ALA A 242 -8.32 1.35 0.52
CA ALA A 242 -8.30 1.67 1.95
C ALA A 242 -7.22 0.88 2.70
N ALA A 243 -7.01 -0.40 2.34
CA ALA A 243 -5.94 -1.22 2.92
C ALA A 243 -4.54 -0.68 2.58
N VAL A 244 -4.33 -0.22 1.33
CA VAL A 244 -3.09 0.44 0.91
C VAL A 244 -2.87 1.75 1.68
N ALA A 245 -3.91 2.58 1.82
CA ALA A 245 -3.83 3.82 2.60
C ALA A 245 -3.46 3.56 4.07
N SER A 246 -4.07 2.55 4.70
CA SER A 246 -3.73 2.15 6.07
C SER A 246 -2.28 1.65 6.17
N SER A 247 -1.85 0.80 5.23
CA SER A 247 -0.46 0.29 5.22
C SER A 247 0.59 1.39 5.00
N ARG A 248 0.25 2.42 4.22
CA ARG A 248 1.09 3.62 4.05
C ARG A 248 1.17 4.42 5.34
N LEU A 249 0.04 4.63 6.02
CA LEU A 249 0.01 5.34 7.31
C LEU A 249 0.82 4.61 8.37
N ASP A 250 0.69 3.28 8.47
CA ASP A 250 1.47 2.46 9.42
C ASP A 250 2.98 2.62 9.18
N ARG A 251 3.41 2.62 7.90
CA ARG A 251 4.81 2.85 7.55
C ARG A 251 5.26 4.27 7.92
N ALA A 252 4.46 5.28 7.57
CA ALA A 252 4.77 6.68 7.87
C ALA A 252 4.91 6.92 9.37
N LEU A 253 4.03 6.35 10.20
CA LEU A 253 4.11 6.43 11.66
C LEU A 253 5.38 5.75 12.21
N ALA A 254 5.75 4.58 11.66
CA ALA A 254 6.98 3.91 12.05
C ALA A 254 8.24 4.72 11.68
N ASP A 255 8.25 5.32 10.48
CA ASP A 255 9.35 6.19 10.03
C ASP A 255 9.44 7.46 10.89
N ALA A 256 8.30 8.07 11.24
CA ALA A 256 8.25 9.24 12.12
C ALA A 256 8.74 8.92 13.54
N ASP A 257 8.36 7.77 14.10
CA ASP A 257 8.83 7.32 15.42
C ASP A 257 10.35 7.07 15.42
N ALA A 258 10.86 6.41 14.38
CA ALA A 258 12.30 6.20 14.22
C ALA A 258 13.07 7.54 14.10
N ALA A 259 12.55 8.50 13.33
CA ALA A 259 13.14 9.83 13.21
C ALA A 259 13.13 10.58 14.55
N ARG A 260 12.02 10.51 15.30
CA ARG A 260 11.90 11.10 16.65
C ARG A 260 12.90 10.50 17.63
N THR A 261 13.06 9.17 17.65
CA THR A 261 14.04 8.49 18.50
C THR A 261 15.48 8.83 18.12
N ALA A 262 15.78 8.99 16.82
CA ALA A 262 17.10 9.41 16.36
C ALA A 262 17.43 10.88 16.72
N LEU A 263 16.41 11.74 16.79
CA LEU A 263 16.55 13.15 17.14
C LEU A 263 16.93 13.38 18.61
N GLU A 264 16.40 12.56 19.54
CA GLU A 264 16.56 12.73 20.99
C GLU A 264 18.01 12.91 21.47
N PRO A 265 18.98 12.01 21.16
CA PRO A 265 20.37 12.20 21.61
C PRO A 265 21.02 13.45 21.01
N VAL A 266 20.60 13.87 19.81
CA VAL A 266 21.13 15.07 19.14
C VAL A 266 20.64 16.34 19.83
N THR A 267 19.35 16.42 20.16
CA THR A 267 18.78 17.57 20.88
C THR A 267 19.31 17.68 22.31
N VAL A 268 19.43 16.55 23.02
CA VAL A 268 20.03 16.51 24.37
C VAL A 268 21.45 17.08 24.34
N ARG A 269 22.26 16.64 23.37
CA ARG A 269 23.62 17.16 23.20
C ARG A 269 23.63 18.66 22.88
N GLY A 270 22.73 19.13 22.02
CA GLY A 270 22.61 20.56 21.72
C GLY A 270 22.29 21.39 22.97
N ASP A 271 21.31 20.97 23.78
CA ASP A 271 20.94 21.63 25.03
C ASP A 271 22.11 21.68 26.03
N GLU A 272 22.81 20.56 26.20
CA GLU A 272 24.02 20.49 27.04
C GLU A 272 25.07 21.50 26.61
N ILE A 273 25.33 21.62 25.31
CA ILE A 273 26.31 22.57 24.76
C ILE A 273 25.84 24.02 24.93
N VAL A 274 24.56 24.33 24.70
CA VAL A 274 24.04 25.69 24.95
C VAL A 274 24.25 26.08 26.41
N ALA A 275 23.91 25.20 27.35
CA ALA A 275 24.05 25.45 28.78
C ALA A 275 25.53 25.59 29.20
N ALA A 276 26.39 24.68 28.74
CA ALA A 276 27.79 24.65 29.11
C ALA A 276 28.59 25.84 28.60
N THR A 277 28.22 26.37 27.45
CA THR A 277 28.92 27.49 26.81
C THR A 277 28.34 28.85 27.20
N GLN A 278 27.29 28.90 28.02
CA GLN A 278 26.62 30.14 28.38
C GLN A 278 27.60 31.10 29.11
N GLY A 279 27.72 32.31 28.57
CA GLY A 279 28.60 33.34 29.15
C GLY A 279 30.10 33.13 28.90
N LEU A 280 30.49 32.13 28.11
CA LEU A 280 31.89 31.86 27.75
C LEU A 280 32.35 32.62 26.48
N GLY A 281 31.53 33.55 25.98
CA GLY A 281 31.94 34.53 24.97
C GLY A 281 31.84 34.09 23.50
N ALA A 282 31.31 32.89 23.19
CA ALA A 282 30.94 32.56 21.82
C ALA A 282 29.96 33.61 21.22
N PRO A 283 30.06 33.91 19.91
CA PRO A 283 29.16 34.85 19.24
C PRO A 283 27.67 34.54 19.45
N ASP A 284 26.89 35.58 19.79
CA ASP A 284 25.46 35.45 20.12
C ASP A 284 24.63 34.90 18.95
N ASP A 285 25.00 35.21 17.71
CA ASP A 285 24.35 34.72 16.51
C ASP A 285 24.50 33.20 16.33
N VAL A 286 25.70 32.65 16.59
CA VAL A 286 25.95 31.20 16.51
C VAL A 286 25.19 30.46 17.60
N ARG A 287 25.13 31.03 18.81
CA ARG A 287 24.31 30.47 19.90
C ARG A 287 22.83 30.49 19.55
N THR A 288 22.34 31.62 19.05
CA THR A 288 20.93 31.78 18.65
C THR A 288 20.55 30.75 17.59
N ALA A 289 21.43 30.50 16.61
CA ALA A 289 21.19 29.48 15.59
C ALA A 289 20.97 28.07 16.16
N LEU A 290 21.72 27.66 17.18
CA LEU A 290 21.50 26.37 17.85
C LEU A 290 20.20 26.37 18.66
N VAL A 291 19.90 27.45 19.39
CA VAL A 291 18.64 27.57 20.14
C VAL A 291 17.42 27.51 19.21
N ASP A 292 17.45 28.23 18.09
CA ASP A 292 16.38 28.21 17.09
C ASP A 292 16.23 26.81 16.47
N ALA A 293 17.34 26.10 16.21
CA ALA A 293 17.32 24.73 15.71
C ALA A 293 16.67 23.76 16.72
N LEU A 294 16.97 23.90 18.01
CA LEU A 294 16.37 23.12 19.09
C LEU A 294 14.87 23.43 19.25
N GLU A 295 14.47 24.69 19.13
CA GLU A 295 13.06 25.08 19.17
C GLU A 295 12.28 24.50 17.96
N ALA A 296 12.86 24.57 16.76
CA ALA A 296 12.28 23.97 15.57
C ALA A 296 12.15 22.44 15.69
N ALA A 297 13.15 21.77 16.27
CA ALA A 297 13.10 20.33 16.56
C ALA A 297 11.96 19.99 17.54
N SER A 298 11.81 20.77 18.61
CA SER A 298 10.71 20.63 19.58
C SER A 298 9.33 20.84 18.93
N ALA A 299 9.20 21.84 18.06
CA ALA A 299 7.97 22.09 17.31
C ALA A 299 7.61 20.92 16.37
N ALA A 300 8.60 20.31 15.69
CA ALA A 300 8.38 19.13 14.86
C ALA A 300 7.87 17.92 15.67
N VAL A 301 8.41 17.70 16.89
CA VAL A 301 7.93 16.66 17.81
C VAL A 301 6.49 16.94 18.27
N ALA A 302 6.17 18.21 18.58
CA ALA A 302 4.81 18.61 18.95
C ALA A 302 3.80 18.40 17.79
N ASN A 303 4.21 18.70 16.55
CA ASN A 303 3.39 18.46 15.36
C ASN A 303 3.06 16.97 15.20
N LEU A 304 4.04 16.07 15.40
CA LEU A 304 3.79 14.62 15.36
C LEU A 304 2.78 14.17 16.42
N ALA A 305 2.87 14.71 17.64
CA ALA A 305 1.91 14.42 18.70
C ALA A 305 0.49 14.88 18.33
N GLY A 306 0.35 16.05 17.68
CA GLY A 306 -0.92 16.55 17.17
C GLY A 306 -1.58 15.65 16.11
N LEU A 307 -0.77 14.95 15.30
CA LEU A 307 -1.26 14.01 14.27
C LEU A 307 -1.71 12.65 14.84
N SER A 308 -1.51 12.40 16.14
CA SER A 308 -1.93 11.16 16.80
C SER A 308 -3.46 11.09 17.01
N GLU A 309 -4.15 12.23 16.98
CA GLU A 309 -5.61 12.29 17.10
C GLU A 309 -6.29 11.84 15.79
N PRO A 310 -7.22 10.85 15.84
CA PRO A 310 -7.88 10.34 14.64
C PRO A 310 -8.92 11.35 14.13
N SER A 311 -8.43 12.31 13.34
CA SER A 311 -9.25 13.26 12.59
C SER A 311 -8.89 13.19 11.11
N GLY A 312 -9.89 13.27 10.23
CA GLY A 312 -9.71 13.12 8.78
C GLY A 312 -9.70 11.68 8.26
N SER A 313 -9.51 11.50 6.94
CA SER A 313 -9.42 10.18 6.32
C SER A 313 -8.00 9.62 6.47
N THR A 314 -7.86 8.29 6.53
CA THR A 314 -6.53 7.64 6.61
C THR A 314 -5.64 7.97 5.41
N ALA A 315 -6.24 8.17 4.23
CA ALA A 315 -5.54 8.53 3.01
C ALA A 315 -4.91 9.94 3.08
N ASP A 316 -5.57 10.88 3.76
CA ASP A 316 -5.08 12.26 3.91
C ASP A 316 -4.00 12.37 5.00
N ARG A 317 -4.05 11.49 6.01
CA ARG A 317 -3.10 11.50 7.14
C ARG A 317 -1.70 11.01 6.78
N ALA A 318 -1.57 10.04 5.88
CA ALA A 318 -0.25 9.47 5.58
C ALA A 318 0.74 10.52 5.01
N PRO A 319 0.37 11.37 4.02
CA PRO A 319 1.24 12.47 3.58
C PRO A 319 1.63 13.46 4.68
N GLU A 320 0.73 13.78 5.61
CA GLU A 320 1.01 14.70 6.72
C GLU A 320 2.07 14.11 7.67
N VAL A 321 1.95 12.83 8.02
CA VAL A 321 2.93 12.13 8.85
C VAL A 321 4.28 11.98 8.13
N GLU A 322 4.26 11.67 6.83
CA GLU A 322 5.48 11.63 6.00
C GLU A 322 6.22 12.97 5.99
N ALA A 323 5.48 14.09 5.90
CA ALA A 323 6.07 15.43 5.95
C ALA A 323 6.71 15.71 7.32
N VAL A 324 6.03 15.38 8.42
CA VAL A 324 6.59 15.56 9.77
C VAL A 324 7.81 14.65 10.01
N ALA A 325 7.82 13.42 9.49
CA ALA A 325 8.98 12.55 9.57
C ALA A 325 10.21 13.15 8.84
N ALA A 326 9.98 13.78 7.68
CA ALA A 326 11.02 14.50 6.95
C ALA A 326 11.53 15.72 7.73
N ASP A 327 10.62 16.49 8.35
CA ASP A 327 10.97 17.64 9.19
C ASP A 327 11.83 17.21 10.39
N LEU A 328 11.44 16.14 11.11
CA LEU A 328 12.24 15.58 12.21
C LEU A 328 13.65 15.19 11.78
N THR A 329 13.76 14.53 10.63
CA THR A 329 15.06 14.13 10.05
C THR A 329 15.91 15.35 9.70
N SER A 330 15.29 16.38 9.10
CA SER A 330 15.97 17.64 8.78
C SER A 330 16.42 18.38 10.05
N SER A 331 15.57 18.44 11.07
CA SER A 331 15.88 19.07 12.36
C SER A 331 17.08 18.41 13.03
N ALA A 332 17.19 17.07 12.98
CA ALA A 332 18.35 16.36 13.53
C ALA A 332 19.66 16.81 12.86
N GLY A 333 19.68 16.96 11.54
CA GLY A 333 20.83 17.49 10.80
C GLY A 333 21.16 18.92 11.21
N THR A 334 20.17 19.81 11.22
CA THR A 334 20.35 21.22 11.59
C THR A 334 20.87 21.39 13.02
N VAL A 335 20.34 20.64 13.99
CA VAL A 335 20.80 20.70 15.39
C VAL A 335 22.23 20.18 15.50
N ALA A 336 22.58 19.08 14.83
CA ALA A 336 23.94 18.55 14.84
C ALA A 336 24.95 19.56 14.29
N ASP A 337 24.66 20.14 13.12
CA ASP A 337 25.53 21.14 12.48
C ASP A 337 25.68 22.41 13.32
N ALA A 338 24.56 22.93 13.86
CA ALA A 338 24.59 24.10 14.74
C ALA A 338 25.32 23.83 16.06
N THR A 339 25.25 22.60 16.57
CA THR A 339 26.01 22.18 17.76
C THR A 339 27.51 22.25 17.48
N VAL A 340 27.97 21.67 16.37
CA VAL A 340 29.38 21.73 15.96
C VAL A 340 29.83 23.16 15.73
N ALA A 341 28.99 24.00 15.11
CA ALA A 341 29.28 25.41 14.89
C ALA A 341 29.46 26.18 16.20
N LEU A 342 28.56 26.01 17.18
CA LEU A 342 28.67 26.66 18.48
C LEU A 342 29.91 26.20 19.23
N MET A 343 30.22 24.91 19.20
CA MET A 343 31.44 24.38 19.81
C MET A 343 32.69 24.98 19.15
N THR A 344 32.76 24.97 17.82
CA THR A 344 33.87 25.55 17.07
C THR A 344 34.05 27.05 17.35
N ALA A 345 32.95 27.79 17.44
CA ALA A 345 32.98 29.21 17.75
C ALA A 345 33.37 29.48 19.21
N GLN A 346 32.95 28.62 20.13
CA GLN A 346 33.33 28.68 21.54
C GLN A 346 34.82 28.36 21.75
N ASP A 347 35.34 27.40 20.99
CA ASP A 347 36.77 27.06 21.02
C ASP A 347 37.58 28.32 20.72
N ALA A 348 37.20 29.12 19.71
CA ALA A 348 37.92 30.32 19.30
C ALA A 348 38.02 31.45 20.35
N VAL A 349 37.43 31.30 21.54
CA VAL A 349 37.34 32.37 22.56
C VAL A 349 38.20 32.11 23.78
N THR A 350 37.93 31.07 24.57
CA THR A 350 38.65 30.82 25.84
C THR A 350 38.52 29.39 26.32
N CYS A 351 39.61 28.86 26.89
CA CYS A 351 39.55 27.65 27.71
C CYS A 351 39.01 27.95 29.12
N PRO A 352 38.26 27.02 29.74
CA PRO A 352 37.56 27.25 31.01
C PRO A 352 38.48 27.33 32.24
N PHE A 353 39.75 26.93 32.14
CA PHE A 353 40.68 26.92 33.27
C PHE A 353 42.00 27.64 32.94
N PRO A 354 42.65 28.30 33.93
CA PRO A 354 43.89 29.05 33.70
C PRO A 354 45.08 28.22 33.20
N ASP A 355 45.09 26.92 33.50
CA ASP A 355 46.09 25.94 33.06
C ASP A 355 45.81 25.37 31.66
N GLN A 356 44.66 25.70 31.07
CA GLN A 356 44.32 25.35 29.70
C GLN A 356 44.53 26.56 28.79
N VAL A 357 45.27 26.34 27.71
CA VAL A 357 45.47 27.34 26.68
C VAL A 357 44.82 26.85 25.40
N TRP A 358 44.15 27.76 24.72
CA TRP A 358 43.49 27.45 23.47
C TRP A 358 44.51 27.51 22.33
N PHE A 359 44.48 26.49 21.47
CA PHE A 359 45.29 26.45 20.25
C PHE A 359 44.42 26.11 19.03
N PRO A 360 44.40 26.96 17.99
CA PRO A 360 43.58 26.73 16.80
C PRO A 360 43.94 25.44 16.04
N GLU A 361 45.19 24.99 16.16
CA GLU A 361 45.72 23.79 15.52
C GLU A 361 45.42 22.50 16.32
N ALA A 362 44.92 22.61 17.55
CA ALA A 362 44.67 21.44 18.39
C ALA A 362 43.59 20.53 17.76
N GLY A 363 43.97 19.29 17.49
CA GLY A 363 43.16 18.28 16.82
C GLY A 363 43.12 18.42 15.30
N ARG A 364 43.92 19.33 14.73
CA ARG A 364 43.99 19.63 13.30
C ARG A 364 45.43 19.54 12.75
N LEU A 365 46.31 18.81 13.43
CA LEU A 365 47.68 18.58 12.95
C LEU A 365 47.67 17.79 11.64
N ALA A 366 48.58 18.12 10.72
CA ALA A 366 48.73 17.38 9.49
C ALA A 366 49.29 15.99 9.77
N ASP A 367 48.90 15.00 8.96
CA ASP A 367 49.41 13.63 9.10
C ASP A 367 50.94 13.54 9.00
N GLU A 368 51.58 14.47 8.29
CA GLU A 368 53.04 14.58 8.18
C GLU A 368 53.74 15.09 9.46
N ASP A 369 53.02 15.82 10.31
CA ASP A 369 53.51 16.28 11.61
C ASP A 369 53.36 15.19 12.70
N LEU A 370 52.67 14.11 12.38
CA LEU A 370 52.37 13.01 13.28
C LEU A 370 53.16 11.76 12.90
N THR A 371 53.54 11.00 13.92
CA THR A 371 54.20 9.71 13.73
C THR A 371 53.61 8.66 14.64
N ALA A 372 53.60 7.41 14.18
CA ALA A 372 53.10 6.28 14.96
C ALA A 372 54.07 5.92 16.08
N ILE A 373 53.53 5.62 17.26
CA ILE A 373 54.32 5.16 18.41
C ILE A 373 54.80 3.72 18.14
N PRO A 374 56.12 3.42 18.14
CA PRO A 374 56.65 2.15 17.63
C PRO A 374 56.10 0.87 18.30
N TRP A 375 55.81 0.91 19.60
CA TRP A 375 55.27 -0.24 20.34
C TRP A 375 53.73 -0.25 20.40
N GLN A 376 53.07 0.84 19.99
CA GLN A 376 51.61 0.95 19.86
C GLN A 376 51.22 1.77 18.62
N PRO A 377 51.36 1.22 17.40
CA PRO A 377 51.24 2.00 16.15
C PRO A 377 49.85 2.58 15.87
N ALA A 378 48.82 2.14 16.59
CA ALA A 378 47.47 2.71 16.53
C ALA A 378 47.40 4.13 17.14
N LEU A 379 48.38 4.50 17.97
CA LEU A 379 48.48 5.80 18.59
C LEU A 379 49.57 6.62 17.89
N ARG A 380 49.33 7.93 17.77
CA ARG A 380 50.27 8.88 17.15
C ARG A 380 50.60 10.02 18.10
N VAL A 381 51.80 10.58 17.96
CA VAL A 381 52.26 11.81 18.65
C VAL A 381 52.92 12.72 17.62
N ARG A 382 53.19 13.97 18.00
CA ARG A 382 53.94 14.89 17.16
C ARG A 382 55.35 14.33 16.88
N ALA A 383 55.77 14.37 15.63
CA ALA A 383 56.94 13.63 15.14
C ALA A 383 58.26 14.05 15.81
N ASP A 384 58.39 15.33 16.12
CA ASP A 384 59.53 15.92 16.84
C ASP A 384 59.64 15.44 18.29
N LEU A 385 58.54 15.00 18.90
CA LEU A 385 58.49 14.54 20.29
C LEU A 385 58.69 13.03 20.46
N LEU A 386 58.59 12.26 19.37
CA LEU A 386 58.72 10.80 19.40
C LEU A 386 60.07 10.32 19.99
N PRO A 387 61.24 10.91 19.66
CA PRO A 387 62.52 10.43 20.17
C PRO A 387 62.57 10.36 21.70
N GLY A 388 62.12 11.42 22.39
CA GLY A 388 62.06 11.46 23.85
C GLY A 388 61.11 10.41 24.43
N LEU A 389 59.96 10.20 23.80
CA LEU A 389 59.00 9.18 24.22
C LEU A 389 59.58 7.75 24.07
N VAL A 390 60.34 7.49 22.99
CA VAL A 390 61.03 6.22 22.76
C VAL A 390 62.10 5.96 23.81
N GLU A 391 62.91 6.96 24.15
CA GLU A 391 63.93 6.85 25.19
C GLU A 391 63.33 6.63 26.58
N LEU A 392 62.24 7.36 26.90
CA LEU A 392 61.47 7.15 28.13
C LEU A 392 60.96 5.71 28.22
N ASN A 393 60.37 5.20 27.15
CA ASN A 393 59.86 3.83 27.12
C ASN A 393 60.99 2.80 27.25
N ALA A 394 62.17 3.05 26.65
CA ALA A 394 63.32 2.18 26.82
C ALA A 394 63.79 2.11 28.28
N ALA A 395 63.94 3.26 28.94
CA ALA A 395 64.31 3.31 30.35
C ALA A 395 63.23 2.70 31.27
N PHE A 396 61.96 2.88 30.94
CA PHE A 396 60.85 2.25 31.64
C PHE A 396 60.88 0.73 31.51
N ARG A 397 61.14 0.22 30.30
CA ARG A 397 61.29 -1.21 30.02
C ARG A 397 62.48 -1.82 30.75
N ASP A 398 63.61 -1.12 30.81
CA ASP A 398 64.77 -1.57 31.58
C ASP A 398 64.47 -1.69 33.08
N ARG A 399 63.60 -0.82 33.61
CA ARG A 399 63.23 -0.82 35.03
C ARG A 399 62.17 -1.87 35.39
N PHE A 400 61.17 -2.06 34.53
CA PHE A 400 59.94 -2.81 34.84
C PHE A 400 59.73 -4.06 33.96
N GLY A 401 60.56 -4.28 32.93
CA GLY A 401 60.49 -5.43 32.04
C GLY A 401 59.34 -5.39 31.02
N GLN A 402 58.67 -4.25 30.86
CA GLN A 402 57.55 -4.07 29.94
C GLN A 402 57.55 -2.66 29.32
N ASP A 403 56.98 -2.52 28.13
CA ASP A 403 56.72 -1.21 27.53
C ASP A 403 55.68 -0.40 28.33
N LEU A 404 55.74 0.92 28.17
CA LEU A 404 54.65 1.82 28.54
C LEU A 404 53.39 1.42 27.79
N ARG A 405 52.30 1.23 28.54
CA ARG A 405 50.98 0.97 27.96
C ARG A 405 50.20 2.28 27.91
N LEU A 406 49.90 2.73 26.71
CA LEU A 406 49.17 3.96 26.44
C LEU A 406 47.72 3.64 26.08
N ASN A 407 46.76 4.39 26.62
CA ASN A 407 45.34 4.34 26.25
C ASN A 407 44.93 5.50 25.33
N SER A 408 45.66 6.62 25.34
CA SER A 408 45.40 7.79 24.49
C SER A 408 46.69 8.52 24.14
N ALA A 409 46.70 9.21 22.99
CA ALA A 409 47.80 10.07 22.50
C ALA A 409 47.18 11.22 21.69
N TYR A 410 47.66 11.52 20.47
CA TYR A 410 47.01 12.51 19.61
C TYR A 410 45.50 12.23 19.44
N ARG A 411 44.69 13.25 19.70
CA ARG A 411 43.23 13.24 19.44
C ARG A 411 42.90 14.30 18.41
N SER A 412 42.28 13.89 17.31
CA SER A 412 41.72 14.82 16.32
C SER A 412 40.57 15.63 16.92
N PHE A 413 40.20 16.72 16.23
CA PHE A 413 39.08 17.57 16.63
C PHE A 413 37.78 16.77 16.79
N ASP A 414 37.45 15.91 15.82
CA ASP A 414 36.23 15.09 15.83
C ASP A 414 36.24 14.07 16.98
N GLN A 415 37.40 13.48 17.28
CA GLN A 415 37.56 12.60 18.44
C GLN A 415 37.39 13.37 19.75
N GLN A 416 37.91 14.59 19.83
CA GLN A 416 37.78 15.44 21.00
C GLN A 416 36.32 15.84 21.23
N LEU A 417 35.61 16.21 20.15
CA LEU A 417 34.18 16.48 20.14
C LEU A 417 33.36 15.29 20.67
N ALA A 418 33.74 14.08 20.29
CA ALA A 418 33.06 12.84 20.70
C ALA A 418 33.25 12.49 22.19
N VAL A 419 34.38 12.85 22.80
CA VAL A 419 34.68 12.52 24.21
C VAL A 419 34.39 13.68 25.17
N TYR A 420 34.21 14.90 24.66
CA TYR A 420 33.87 16.06 25.47
C TYR A 420 32.45 15.93 26.03
N ASN A 421 32.32 15.79 27.35
CA ASN A 421 31.04 15.81 28.06
C ASN A 421 30.99 16.99 29.03
N PRO A 422 30.23 18.06 28.73
CA PRO A 422 30.13 19.20 29.62
C PRO A 422 29.21 18.96 30.84
N ALA A 423 28.37 17.91 30.82
CA ALA A 423 27.46 17.58 31.90
C ALA A 423 28.12 16.75 33.03
N ASP A 424 29.33 16.24 32.79
CA ASP A 424 30.15 15.63 33.83
C ASP A 424 30.85 16.75 34.62
N PRO A 425 30.60 16.90 35.94
CA PRO A 425 31.25 17.93 36.76
C PRO A 425 32.78 17.77 36.82
N ASN A 426 33.29 16.65 36.32
CA ASN A 426 34.70 16.41 36.12
C ASN A 426 34.96 16.07 34.64
N PRO A 427 34.94 17.05 33.70
CA PRO A 427 35.13 16.75 32.30
C PRO A 427 36.57 16.24 32.11
N LEU A 428 36.76 14.92 32.12
CA LEU A 428 38.04 14.26 31.85
C LEU A 428 38.58 14.61 30.45
N ALA A 429 37.71 15.12 29.59
CA ALA A 429 38.07 15.72 28.32
C ALA A 429 37.92 17.24 28.40
N ALA A 430 39.02 17.97 28.18
CA ALA A 430 38.97 19.41 27.94
C ALA A 430 38.07 19.75 26.74
N PRO A 431 37.53 20.98 26.65
CA PRO A 431 36.86 21.44 25.44
C PRO A 431 37.75 21.25 24.20
N PRO A 432 37.17 21.06 23.01
CA PRO A 432 37.94 21.08 21.77
C PRO A 432 38.79 22.36 21.66
N GLY A 433 39.97 22.26 21.05
CA GLY A 433 40.94 23.37 21.06
C GLY A 433 41.73 23.58 22.36
N CYS A 434 41.28 23.04 23.50
CA CYS A 434 41.91 23.21 24.81
C CYS A 434 42.65 21.96 25.33
N SER A 435 42.57 20.84 24.61
CA SER A 435 43.24 19.59 25.00
C SER A 435 44.66 19.51 24.47
N ASN A 436 45.62 19.21 25.35
CA ASN A 436 47.01 18.95 24.96
C ASN A 436 47.16 17.69 24.07
N HIS A 437 46.17 16.78 24.08
CA HIS A 437 46.14 15.67 23.12
C HIS A 437 45.93 16.17 21.69
N GLY A 438 45.20 17.27 21.50
CA GLY A 438 45.04 17.90 20.19
C GLY A 438 46.36 18.46 19.64
N LEU A 439 47.33 18.78 20.49
CA LEU A 439 48.65 19.27 20.08
C LEU A 439 49.63 18.14 19.74
N GLY A 440 49.22 16.88 19.91
CA GLY A 440 50.11 15.73 19.76
C GLY A 440 51.23 15.69 20.80
N THR A 441 51.11 16.46 21.89
CA THR A 441 52.15 16.60 22.93
C THR A 441 51.79 15.88 24.23
N ALA A 442 50.62 15.23 24.32
CA ALA A 442 50.18 14.49 25.48
C ALA A 442 49.93 13.00 25.18
N VAL A 443 50.13 12.18 26.21
CA VAL A 443 49.82 10.75 26.23
C VAL A 443 49.19 10.40 27.56
N ASP A 444 48.21 9.50 27.53
CA ASP A 444 47.65 8.90 28.73
C ASP A 444 48.26 7.50 28.91
N ILE A 445 48.76 7.22 30.11
CA ILE A 445 49.42 5.98 30.47
C ILE A 445 48.47 5.13 31.33
N ASP A 446 48.22 3.91 30.89
CA ASP A 446 47.33 2.97 31.56
C ASP A 446 48.06 2.23 32.71
N GLY A 447 47.34 1.92 33.78
CA GLY A 447 47.83 1.09 34.89
C GLY A 447 48.68 1.81 35.93
N ILE A 448 48.73 3.15 35.91
CA ILE A 448 49.54 3.95 36.85
C ILE A 448 48.72 4.76 37.86
N SER A 449 47.39 4.68 37.82
CA SER A 449 46.48 5.54 38.60
C SER A 449 46.25 5.11 40.05
N ALA A 450 46.75 3.95 40.47
CA ALA A 450 46.52 3.42 41.81
C ALA A 450 47.39 4.14 42.87
N PRO A 451 46.89 4.38 44.09
CA PRO A 451 47.70 4.91 45.19
C PRO A 451 48.95 4.06 45.44
N GLY A 452 50.12 4.70 45.59
CA GLY A 452 51.39 4.02 45.87
C GLY A 452 51.97 3.23 44.69
N ASN A 453 51.49 3.46 43.46
CA ASN A 453 51.96 2.78 42.26
C ASN A 453 53.45 3.08 41.98
N ALA A 454 54.25 2.01 41.87
CA ALA A 454 55.70 2.13 41.68
C ALA A 454 56.08 2.68 40.29
N GLN A 455 55.27 2.40 39.27
CA GLN A 455 55.46 2.90 37.91
C GLN A 455 55.20 4.41 37.87
N TYR A 456 54.13 4.90 38.48
CA TYR A 456 53.88 6.34 38.63
C TYR A 456 55.04 7.04 39.35
N ALA A 457 55.44 6.52 40.52
CA ALA A 457 56.53 7.11 41.30
C ALA A 457 57.85 7.14 40.54
N TRP A 458 58.14 6.11 39.74
CA TRP A 458 59.32 6.10 38.89
C TRP A 458 59.21 7.11 37.74
N LEU A 459 58.04 7.20 37.09
CA LEU A 459 57.81 8.20 36.03
C LEU A 459 57.93 9.62 36.58
N ASP A 460 57.35 9.94 37.74
CA ASP A 460 57.42 11.28 38.33
C ASP A 460 58.88 11.68 38.66
N ALA A 461 59.70 10.71 39.05
CA ALA A 461 61.12 10.94 39.33
C ALA A 461 62.04 10.96 38.09
N ASN A 462 61.63 10.40 36.94
CA ASN A 462 62.53 10.15 35.81
C ASN A 462 62.08 10.71 34.46
N ALA A 463 60.77 10.88 34.23
CA ALA A 463 60.25 11.21 32.90
C ALA A 463 60.74 12.56 32.37
N GLY A 464 60.97 13.55 33.26
CA GLY A 464 61.46 14.88 32.88
C GLY A 464 62.82 14.85 32.18
N ARG A 465 63.64 13.81 32.44
CA ARG A 465 64.93 13.62 31.73
C ARG A 465 64.75 13.35 30.24
N PHE A 466 63.56 12.95 29.83
CA PHE A 466 63.18 12.64 28.45
C PHE A 466 62.20 13.68 27.88
N GLY A 467 62.01 14.80 28.59
CA GLY A 467 61.10 15.88 28.18
C GLY A 467 59.63 15.64 28.50
N TRP A 468 59.28 14.62 29.30
CA TRP A 468 57.88 14.31 29.65
C TRP A 468 57.60 14.55 31.13
N VAL A 469 56.47 15.17 31.44
CA VAL A 469 56.09 15.52 32.81
C VAL A 469 54.62 15.21 33.09
N ASN A 470 54.32 14.88 34.34
CA ASN A 470 52.96 14.95 34.86
C ASN A 470 52.72 16.38 35.37
N PRO A 471 51.93 17.19 34.64
CA PRO A 471 51.78 18.61 34.92
C PRO A 471 51.13 18.82 36.29
N GLU A 472 51.38 19.97 36.92
CA GLU A 472 50.94 20.24 38.30
C GLU A 472 49.44 20.01 38.52
N TRP A 473 48.61 20.43 37.57
CA TRP A 473 47.16 20.27 37.63
C TRP A 473 46.73 18.80 37.62
N ALA A 474 47.48 17.92 36.94
CA ALA A 474 47.18 16.49 36.74
C ALA A 474 47.76 15.58 37.83
N ARG A 475 48.64 16.10 38.69
CA ARG A 475 49.22 15.31 39.77
C ARG A 475 48.13 14.79 40.72
N PRO A 476 48.37 13.73 41.50
CA PRO A 476 47.43 13.22 42.51
C PRO A 476 46.92 14.29 43.50
N THR A 477 47.71 15.34 43.73
CA THR A 477 47.38 16.49 44.60
C THR A 477 46.98 17.74 43.81
N GLY A 478 46.87 17.64 42.49
CA GLY A 478 46.53 18.73 41.59
C GLY A 478 45.04 19.08 41.61
N ARG A 479 44.67 20.11 40.86
CA ARG A 479 43.29 20.59 40.74
C ARG A 479 42.37 19.53 40.12
N LEU A 480 42.88 18.79 39.14
CA LEU A 480 42.17 17.75 38.41
C LEU A 480 43.07 16.49 38.40
N PRO A 481 43.02 15.65 39.44
CA PRO A 481 43.92 14.52 39.58
C PRO A 481 43.80 13.50 38.43
N GLU A 482 44.76 13.54 37.52
CA GLU A 482 44.91 12.66 36.35
C GLU A 482 46.33 12.08 36.34
N PRO A 483 46.67 11.16 37.27
CA PRO A 483 48.01 10.58 37.36
C PRO A 483 48.43 9.81 36.10
N TRP A 484 47.48 9.49 35.23
CA TRP A 484 47.71 8.89 33.92
C TRP A 484 48.09 9.91 32.83
N HIS A 485 47.83 11.21 32.99
CA HIS A 485 48.10 12.22 31.97
C HIS A 485 49.56 12.69 32.03
N TRP A 486 50.28 12.50 30.93
CA TRP A 486 51.66 12.95 30.75
C TRP A 486 51.77 13.81 29.51
N GLN A 487 52.53 14.89 29.58
CA GLN A 487 52.74 15.77 28.45
C GLN A 487 54.20 16.15 28.29
N HIS A 488 54.58 16.52 27.08
CA HIS A 488 55.92 17.03 26.83
C HIS A 488 56.09 18.42 27.46
N GLU A 489 57.29 18.74 27.95
CA GLU A 489 57.62 20.02 28.60
C GLU A 489 57.46 21.21 27.66
N SER A 490 57.60 20.99 26.35
CA SER A 490 57.35 22.00 25.33
C SER A 490 55.86 22.20 25.01
N THR A 491 54.95 21.55 25.75
CA THR A 491 53.51 21.80 25.59
C THR A 491 53.26 23.26 25.92
N PRO A 492 52.79 24.06 24.95
CA PRO A 492 52.70 25.50 25.15
C PRO A 492 51.71 25.83 26.28
N THR A 493 52.14 26.70 27.19
CA THR A 493 51.38 27.15 28.37
C THR A 493 50.91 28.60 28.23
N THR A 494 51.16 29.22 27.07
CA THR A 494 50.72 30.57 26.70
C THR A 494 50.48 30.60 25.19
N TYR A 495 49.63 31.52 24.76
CA TYR A 495 49.37 31.82 23.35
C TYR A 495 50.45 32.74 22.76
#